data_AF-A0AAV8YU83-F1
#
_entry.id   AF-A0AAV8YU83-F1
#
_cell.length_a   1.000
_cell.length_b   1.000
_cell.length_c   1.000
_cell.angle_alpha   90.00
_cell.angle_beta   90.00
_cell.angle_gamma   90.00
#
_symmetry.space_group_name_H-M   'P 1'
#
loop_
_entity.id
_entity.type
_entity.pdbx_description
1 polymer ?
#
loop_
_entity_poly.entity_id
_entity_poly.type
_entity_poly.pdbx_seq_one_letter_code
_entity_poly.pdbx_strand_id
1 'polypeptide(L)'
;CGRKVQRDVSFASAENSPEEFPWTVEIYRRTENDVVNACGGTLISEKLILTAAHCVSSQDGDAFPSENYIVAAGALYKMYRDPRDEKVQYADVARIINQHRYRGTGSAYGNDIAVLVTKQEFAFNDFIRPVCIIGEDEIELKSGDVGIVAGFGIIKPGNDPPDKLKLLEIPYKPEATCLDELPQDWRKQYYTPDKLCAGLYNQSKSICVGDGGAGLTYKNPQNQRYYVHGVVSLGHAIEGKCNIQQNSLYTNVKFHSDFISRQLNDLLKECVLPPYPENGKWTVENEHKNPGDVVSSETVLSVSCNSGYKLSTDKATIKCDLSYLMPSCEKLCPARTKSSVTVQCFDKNQKRIDCDEAVDGSILTYSCPPLHNPPFGLDTVLRCVKGAWDGPDPACNS
;
A
#
# COMPACT_ATOMS: atom_id res chain seq x y z
N CYS A 1 4.57 -12.32 6.67
CA CYS A 1 3.21 -12.79 6.38
C CYS A 1 2.85 -14.04 7.20
N GLY A 2 1.55 -14.31 7.37
CA GLY A 2 0.97 -15.60 7.76
C GLY A 2 1.22 -16.06 9.20
N ARG A 3 1.59 -15.16 10.12
CA ARG A 3 1.84 -15.51 11.53
C ARG A 3 0.62 -15.17 12.37
N LYS A 4 -0.01 -16.21 12.92
CA LYS A 4 -1.09 -16.10 13.92
C LYS A 4 -0.54 -15.43 15.20
N VAL A 5 -1.34 -14.63 15.89
CA VAL A 5 -0.96 -14.06 17.19
C VAL A 5 -0.85 -15.17 18.23
N GLN A 6 0.26 -15.21 18.98
CA GLN A 6 0.42 -16.14 20.10
C GLN A 6 -0.05 -15.45 21.38
N ARG A 7 -0.94 -16.10 22.14
CA ARG A 7 -1.32 -15.65 23.49
C ARG A 7 -0.36 -16.22 24.52
N ASP A 8 0.02 -15.44 25.53
CA ASP A 8 0.77 -15.95 26.67
C ASP A 8 -0.03 -17.07 27.36
N VAL A 9 0.61 -18.23 27.46
CA VAL A 9 0.01 -19.53 27.78
C VAL A 9 -0.29 -19.68 29.29
N SER A 10 -1.03 -18.74 29.87
CA SER A 10 -1.46 -18.87 31.28
C SER A 10 -2.92 -19.33 31.42
N PHE A 11 -3.83 -19.05 30.49
CA PHE A 11 -5.22 -19.57 30.54
C PHE A 11 -5.88 -19.61 29.15
N ALA A 12 -5.26 -20.25 28.16
CA ALA A 12 -5.86 -20.35 26.82
C ALA A 12 -6.93 -21.47 26.79
N SER A 13 -8.19 -21.10 26.54
CA SER A 13 -9.16 -22.02 25.97
C SER A 13 -8.57 -22.67 24.72
N ALA A 14 -8.80 -23.98 24.50
CA ALA A 14 -8.30 -24.70 23.34
C ALA A 14 -8.88 -24.22 21.98
N GLU A 15 -9.82 -23.28 22.01
CA GLU A 15 -10.50 -22.74 20.83
C GLU A 15 -9.78 -21.53 20.23
N ASN A 16 -9.69 -21.52 18.89
CA ASN A 16 -9.22 -20.37 18.11
C ASN A 16 -10.11 -19.14 18.33
N SER A 17 -9.52 -17.95 18.29
CA SER A 17 -10.21 -16.69 18.51
C SER A 17 -9.90 -15.67 17.41
N PRO A 18 -10.86 -14.84 16.97
CA PRO A 18 -10.67 -13.95 15.83
C PRO A 18 -9.48 -12.98 15.94
N GLU A 19 -9.16 -12.53 17.16
CA GLU A 19 -8.03 -11.65 17.45
C GLU A 19 -6.68 -12.28 17.07
N GLU A 20 -6.65 -13.59 16.88
CA GLU A 20 -5.43 -14.31 16.54
C GLU A 20 -5.10 -14.28 15.04
N PHE A 21 -5.99 -13.76 14.19
CA PHE A 21 -5.87 -13.76 12.72
C PHE A 21 -5.67 -12.31 12.20
N PRO A 22 -4.43 -11.78 12.27
CA PRO A 22 -4.15 -10.34 12.14
C PRO A 22 -4.23 -9.80 10.70
N TRP A 23 -4.58 -10.64 9.73
CA TRP A 23 -4.81 -10.27 8.34
C TRP A 23 -6.27 -10.02 8.03
N THR A 24 -7.18 -10.19 8.99
CA THR A 24 -8.60 -9.91 8.80
C THR A 24 -8.81 -8.40 8.58
N VAL A 25 -9.55 -8.07 7.53
CA VAL A 25 -9.88 -6.69 7.17
C VAL A 25 -11.37 -6.57 6.94
N GLU A 26 -11.97 -5.50 7.46
CA GLU A 26 -13.36 -5.15 7.19
C GLU A 26 -13.44 -4.05 6.15
N ILE A 27 -14.38 -4.18 5.22
CA ILE A 27 -14.65 -3.20 4.17
C ILE A 27 -15.97 -2.52 4.48
N TYR A 28 -15.91 -1.21 4.65
CA TYR A 28 -17.05 -0.36 4.88
C TYR A 28 -17.38 0.44 3.62
N ARG A 29 -18.66 0.61 3.35
CA ARG A 29 -19.18 1.44 2.26
C ARG A 29 -19.88 2.67 2.83
N ARG A 30 -19.48 3.84 2.33
CA ARG A 30 -20.17 5.11 2.56
C ARG A 30 -21.48 5.13 1.75
N THR A 31 -22.56 5.45 2.43
CA THR A 31 -23.87 5.74 1.85
C THR A 31 -24.20 7.21 2.12
N GLU A 32 -25.32 7.71 1.59
CA GLU A 32 -25.71 9.12 1.78
C GLU A 32 -25.79 9.54 3.24
N ASN A 33 -26.16 8.63 4.15
CA ASN A 33 -26.43 8.96 5.56
C ASN A 33 -25.62 8.12 6.57
N ASP A 34 -24.87 7.10 6.13
CA ASP A 34 -24.22 6.15 7.04
C ASP A 34 -22.99 5.45 6.43
N VAL A 35 -22.18 4.82 7.27
CA VAL A 35 -21.04 3.98 6.89
C VAL A 35 -21.33 2.54 7.33
N VAL A 36 -21.67 1.69 6.36
CA VAL A 36 -22.12 0.32 6.63
C VAL A 36 -21.01 -0.70 6.35
N ASN A 37 -20.89 -1.71 7.19
CA ASN A 37 -20.06 -2.88 6.89
C ASN A 37 -20.63 -3.60 5.65
N ALA A 38 -19.81 -3.72 4.61
CA ALA A 38 -20.23 -4.21 3.30
C ALA A 38 -19.71 -5.63 3.02
N CYS A 39 -18.44 -5.88 3.30
CA CYS A 39 -17.76 -7.14 3.04
C CYS A 39 -16.53 -7.31 3.94
N GLY A 40 -16.00 -8.52 3.98
CA GLY A 40 -14.67 -8.81 4.48
C GLY A 40 -13.58 -8.67 3.41
N GLY A 41 -12.35 -8.69 3.88
CA GLY A 41 -11.14 -8.63 3.07
C GLY A 41 -9.96 -9.25 3.81
N THR A 42 -8.83 -9.34 3.13
CA THR A 42 -7.61 -9.94 3.66
C THR A 42 -6.40 -9.08 3.36
N LEU A 43 -5.67 -8.69 4.40
CA LEU A 43 -4.43 -7.93 4.26
C LEU A 43 -3.34 -8.82 3.66
N ILE A 44 -2.79 -8.40 2.51
CA ILE A 44 -1.74 -9.14 1.79
C ILE A 44 -0.43 -8.35 1.68
N SER A 45 -0.45 -7.03 1.91
CA SER A 45 0.74 -6.18 2.09
C SER A 45 0.40 -4.99 3.00
N GLU A 46 1.32 -4.03 3.15
CA GLU A 46 1.06 -2.80 3.93
C GLU A 46 -0.01 -1.91 3.30
N LYS A 47 -0.27 -2.07 1.99
CA LYS A 47 -1.26 -1.26 1.24
C LYS A 47 -2.35 -2.06 0.53
N LEU A 48 -2.16 -3.36 0.30
CA LEU A 48 -3.07 -4.18 -0.50
C LEU A 48 -3.97 -5.04 0.37
N ILE A 49 -5.25 -5.02 0.00
CA ILE A 49 -6.28 -5.88 0.58
C ILE A 49 -6.89 -6.69 -0.55
N LEU A 50 -6.89 -8.01 -0.37
CA LEU A 50 -7.57 -8.96 -1.25
C LEU A 50 -9.04 -9.07 -0.82
N THR A 51 -9.97 -9.01 -1.77
CA THR A 51 -11.41 -9.18 -1.53
C THR A 51 -12.11 -9.74 -2.76
N ALA A 52 -13.42 -9.91 -2.71
CA ALA A 52 -14.24 -10.33 -3.84
C ALA A 52 -14.60 -9.13 -4.72
N ALA A 53 -14.70 -9.33 -6.03
CA ALA A 53 -15.06 -8.26 -6.95
C ALA A 53 -16.52 -7.82 -6.75
N HIS A 54 -17.43 -8.75 -6.41
CA HIS A 54 -18.83 -8.43 -6.14
C HIS A 54 -19.04 -7.44 -4.99
N CYS A 55 -18.07 -7.32 -4.08
CA CYS A 55 -18.11 -6.38 -2.97
C CYS A 55 -17.93 -4.92 -3.41
N VAL A 56 -17.26 -4.72 -4.54
CA VAL A 56 -16.72 -3.41 -4.95
C VAL A 56 -17.02 -3.06 -6.41
N SER A 57 -17.88 -3.82 -7.08
CA SER A 57 -18.23 -3.59 -8.48
C SER A 57 -19.68 -3.92 -8.83
N SER A 58 -20.14 -3.38 -9.96
CA SER A 58 -21.44 -3.68 -10.55
C SER A 58 -21.50 -5.11 -11.09
N GLN A 59 -22.69 -5.55 -11.50
CA GLN A 59 -22.87 -6.84 -12.18
C GLN A 59 -22.12 -6.92 -13.52
N ASP A 60 -21.83 -5.77 -14.15
CA ASP A 60 -21.05 -5.67 -15.38
C ASP A 60 -19.53 -5.64 -15.12
N GLY A 61 -19.11 -5.69 -13.85
CA GLY A 61 -17.71 -5.71 -13.42
C GLY A 61 -17.05 -4.34 -13.29
N ASP A 62 -17.80 -3.26 -13.47
CA ASP A 62 -17.31 -1.90 -13.31
C ASP A 62 -17.11 -1.59 -11.82
N ALA A 63 -15.90 -1.20 -11.45
CA ALA A 63 -15.59 -0.81 -10.09
C ALA A 63 -16.43 0.41 -9.67
N PHE A 64 -17.00 0.36 -8.48
CA PHE A 64 -17.60 1.53 -7.87
C PHE A 64 -16.50 2.56 -7.51
N PRO A 65 -16.84 3.86 -7.34
CA PRO A 65 -15.87 4.88 -6.95
C PRO A 65 -15.13 4.51 -5.66
N SER A 66 -13.80 4.64 -5.64
CA SER A 66 -12.96 4.20 -4.52
C SER A 66 -13.19 5.02 -3.25
N GLU A 67 -13.57 6.29 -3.39
CA GLU A 67 -13.97 7.18 -2.31
C GLU A 67 -15.17 6.67 -1.51
N ASN A 68 -15.96 5.75 -2.06
CA ASN A 68 -17.07 5.13 -1.34
C ASN A 68 -16.60 4.12 -0.29
N TYR A 69 -15.32 3.76 -0.24
CA TYR A 69 -14.82 2.68 0.60
C TYR A 69 -13.82 3.12 1.65
N ILE A 70 -13.93 2.51 2.82
CA ILE A 70 -12.98 2.55 3.93
C ILE A 70 -12.67 1.11 4.31
N VAL A 71 -11.44 0.85 4.68
CA VAL A 71 -11.01 -0.45 5.16
C VAL A 71 -10.51 -0.34 6.60
N ALA A 72 -10.74 -1.38 7.41
CA ALA A 72 -10.31 -1.45 8.79
C ALA A 72 -9.54 -2.74 9.04
N ALA A 73 -8.27 -2.63 9.44
CA ALA A 73 -7.47 -3.77 9.85
C ALA A 73 -7.43 -3.85 11.38
N GLY A 74 -7.64 -5.05 11.94
CA GLY A 74 -7.66 -5.26 13.39
C GLY A 74 -8.98 -4.88 14.08
N ALA A 75 -10.06 -4.68 13.31
CA ALA A 75 -11.41 -4.46 13.85
C ALA A 75 -11.97 -5.77 14.42
N LEU A 76 -12.55 -5.73 15.62
CA LEU A 76 -13.20 -6.87 16.28
C LEU A 76 -14.70 -6.68 16.42
N TYR A 77 -15.21 -5.46 16.25
CA TYR A 77 -16.63 -5.15 16.30
C TYR A 77 -17.12 -4.63 14.95
N LYS A 78 -18.37 -4.95 14.63
CA LYS A 78 -18.94 -4.71 13.31
C LYS A 78 -19.15 -3.22 13.00
N MET A 79 -19.36 -2.40 14.02
CA MET A 79 -19.68 -0.99 13.86
C MET A 79 -18.46 -0.20 13.36
N TYR A 80 -18.69 0.69 12.39
CA TYR A 80 -17.65 1.62 11.96
C TYR A 80 -17.20 2.51 13.12
N ARG A 81 -15.89 2.57 13.39
CA ARG A 81 -15.31 3.30 14.54
C ARG A 81 -15.91 2.89 15.88
N ASP A 82 -16.06 1.59 16.11
CA ASP A 82 -16.48 1.08 17.39
C ASP A 82 -15.49 1.50 18.50
N PRO A 83 -15.95 2.12 19.61
CA PRO A 83 -15.07 2.58 20.67
C PRO A 83 -14.34 1.44 21.41
N ARG A 84 -14.77 0.19 21.25
CA ARG A 84 -14.13 -0.99 21.83
C ARG A 84 -12.93 -1.48 21.02
N ASP A 85 -12.77 -1.01 19.78
CA ASP A 85 -11.64 -1.34 18.91
C ASP A 85 -10.45 -0.39 19.17
N GLU A 86 -9.66 -0.67 20.20
CA GLU A 86 -8.54 0.20 20.58
C GLU A 86 -7.32 0.12 19.63
N LYS A 87 -7.18 -0.98 18.89
CA LYS A 87 -5.98 -1.31 18.10
C LYS A 87 -6.22 -1.29 16.58
N VAL A 88 -7.44 -0.95 16.16
CA VAL A 88 -7.83 -0.90 14.76
C VAL A 88 -7.11 0.23 14.03
N GLN A 89 -6.77 0.00 12.78
CA GLN A 89 -6.34 1.05 11.86
C GLN A 89 -7.33 1.17 10.72
N TYR A 90 -7.72 2.39 10.39
CA TYR A 90 -8.59 2.70 9.26
C TYR A 90 -7.78 3.33 8.14
N ALA A 91 -8.07 2.95 6.89
CA ALA A 91 -7.48 3.57 5.71
C ALA A 91 -8.55 3.81 4.65
N ASP A 92 -8.44 4.93 3.93
CA ASP A 92 -9.25 5.19 2.74
C ASP A 92 -8.73 4.38 1.56
N VAL A 93 -9.63 3.98 0.66
CA VAL A 93 -9.24 3.30 -0.58
C VAL A 93 -8.81 4.33 -1.63
N ALA A 94 -7.62 4.14 -2.19
CA ALA A 94 -7.08 4.93 -3.29
C ALA A 94 -7.59 4.39 -4.64
N ARG A 95 -7.50 3.07 -4.84
CA ARG A 95 -7.81 2.41 -6.10
C ARG A 95 -8.45 1.05 -5.86
N ILE A 96 -9.41 0.70 -6.71
CA ILE A 96 -10.04 -0.62 -6.76
C ILE A 96 -9.60 -1.27 -8.07
N ILE A 97 -9.10 -2.50 -7.99
CA ILE A 97 -8.59 -3.24 -9.14
C ILE A 97 -9.33 -4.57 -9.19
N ASN A 98 -10.29 -4.69 -10.10
CA ASN A 98 -11.01 -5.94 -10.33
C ASN A 98 -10.23 -6.82 -11.29
N GLN A 99 -10.45 -8.13 -11.21
CA GLN A 99 -10.12 -8.99 -12.33
C GLN A 99 -10.97 -8.56 -13.55
N HIS A 100 -10.32 -8.19 -14.66
CA HIS A 100 -10.96 -7.68 -15.88
C HIS A 100 -12.08 -8.55 -16.49
N ARG A 101 -12.10 -9.87 -16.23
CA ARG A 101 -13.09 -10.86 -16.71
C ARG A 101 -14.29 -11.02 -15.78
N TYR A 102 -14.28 -10.40 -14.61
CA TYR A 102 -15.42 -10.48 -13.70
C TYR A 102 -16.66 -9.81 -14.32
N ARG A 103 -17.80 -10.53 -14.36
CA ARG A 103 -19.09 -10.05 -14.87
C ARG A 103 -20.26 -10.57 -14.03
N GLY A 104 -20.16 -10.48 -12.70
CA GLY A 104 -21.26 -10.77 -11.78
C GLY A 104 -22.05 -12.04 -12.12
N THR A 105 -23.37 -11.95 -12.18
CA THR A 105 -24.24 -13.06 -12.61
C THR A 105 -23.99 -13.51 -14.04
N GLY A 106 -23.57 -12.61 -14.94
CA GLY A 106 -23.27 -12.91 -16.34
C GLY A 106 -22.07 -13.84 -16.54
N SER A 107 -21.12 -13.87 -15.61
CA SER A 107 -20.02 -14.85 -15.57
C SER A 107 -20.21 -15.92 -14.50
N ALA A 108 -21.41 -16.04 -13.92
CA ALA A 108 -21.70 -16.90 -12.76
C ALA A 108 -20.72 -16.68 -11.59
N TYR A 109 -20.33 -15.42 -11.36
CA TYR A 109 -19.31 -15.01 -10.40
C TYR A 109 -17.94 -15.65 -10.64
N GLY A 110 -17.63 -16.10 -11.86
CA GLY A 110 -16.27 -16.43 -12.26
C GLY A 110 -15.38 -15.19 -12.25
N ASN A 111 -14.11 -15.36 -11.85
CA ASN A 111 -13.13 -14.29 -11.63
C ASN A 111 -13.52 -13.29 -10.53
N ASP A 112 -14.31 -13.72 -9.55
CA ASP A 112 -14.78 -12.87 -8.44
C ASP A 112 -13.68 -12.60 -7.42
N ILE A 113 -12.74 -11.73 -7.80
CA ILE A 113 -11.58 -11.32 -7.02
C ILE A 113 -11.18 -9.89 -7.38
N ALA A 114 -10.82 -9.11 -6.37
CA ALA A 114 -10.35 -7.74 -6.50
C ALA A 114 -9.27 -7.43 -5.48
N VAL A 115 -8.45 -6.42 -5.79
CA VAL A 115 -7.45 -5.85 -4.90
C VAL A 115 -7.78 -4.39 -4.64
N LEU A 116 -7.85 -4.02 -3.36
CA LEU A 116 -7.97 -2.63 -2.93
C LEU A 116 -6.58 -2.11 -2.58
N VAL A 117 -6.24 -0.93 -3.13
CA VAL A 117 -5.04 -0.19 -2.77
C VAL A 117 -5.45 0.93 -1.82
N THR A 118 -4.86 0.97 -0.64
CA THR A 118 -5.13 2.00 0.36
C THR A 118 -4.31 3.27 0.14
N LYS A 119 -4.83 4.41 0.61
CA LYS A 119 -4.11 5.70 0.57
C LYS A 119 -2.96 5.75 1.58
N GLN A 120 -3.11 5.08 2.71
CA GLN A 120 -2.12 5.01 3.80
C GLN A 120 -1.69 3.57 4.03
N GLU A 121 -0.41 3.39 4.39
CA GLU A 121 0.10 2.09 4.84
C GLU A 121 -0.47 1.71 6.21
N PHE A 122 -0.79 0.44 6.39
CA PHE A 122 -1.04 -0.13 7.70
C PHE A 122 0.28 -0.37 8.42
N ALA A 123 0.41 0.20 9.62
CA ALA A 123 1.54 -0.07 10.50
C ALA A 123 1.40 -1.47 11.12
N PHE A 124 2.24 -2.40 10.69
CA PHE A 124 2.19 -3.76 11.21
C PHE A 124 2.54 -3.82 12.70
N ASN A 125 1.76 -4.62 13.42
CA ASN A 125 1.93 -4.86 14.85
C ASN A 125 1.45 -6.28 15.18
N ASP A 126 1.25 -6.63 16.44
CA ASP A 126 0.83 -7.99 16.75
C ASP A 126 -0.55 -8.38 16.20
N PHE A 127 -1.45 -7.42 16.04
CA PHE A 127 -2.85 -7.57 15.65
C PHE A 127 -3.12 -7.22 14.18
N ILE A 128 -2.14 -6.62 13.48
CA ILE A 128 -2.24 -6.22 12.07
C ILE A 128 -1.00 -6.70 11.33
N ARG A 129 -1.13 -7.77 10.54
CA ARG A 129 -0.05 -8.37 9.73
C ARG A 129 -0.64 -9.07 8.51
N PRO A 130 0.07 -9.12 7.38
CA PRO A 130 -0.47 -9.71 6.17
C PRO A 130 -0.47 -11.24 6.24
N VAL A 131 -1.39 -11.90 5.55
CA VAL A 131 -1.37 -13.35 5.30
C VAL A 131 -0.34 -13.65 4.21
N CYS A 132 0.17 -14.89 4.16
CA CYS A 132 0.99 -15.28 3.01
C CYS A 132 0.07 -15.56 1.81
N ILE A 133 0.52 -15.16 0.62
CA ILE A 133 -0.10 -15.56 -0.63
C ILE A 133 0.60 -16.82 -1.12
N ILE A 134 -0.14 -17.71 -1.75
CA ILE A 134 0.42 -18.93 -2.33
C ILE A 134 1.38 -18.52 -3.46
N GLY A 135 2.64 -18.91 -3.32
CA GLY A 135 3.69 -18.79 -4.33
C GLY A 135 4.22 -20.18 -4.72
N GLU A 136 5.43 -20.22 -5.29
CA GLU A 136 6.10 -21.46 -5.76
C GLU A 136 6.32 -22.52 -4.67
N ASP A 137 6.36 -22.13 -3.39
CA ASP A 137 6.38 -23.03 -2.23
C ASP A 137 4.99 -23.63 -1.93
N GLU A 138 4.40 -24.27 -2.94
CA GLU A 138 3.01 -24.71 -2.95
C GLU A 138 2.67 -25.67 -1.80
N ILE A 139 1.54 -25.39 -1.13
CA ILE A 139 0.89 -26.34 -0.24
C ILE A 139 -0.28 -26.93 -1.01
N GLU A 140 -0.20 -28.21 -1.31
CA GLU A 140 -1.32 -28.95 -1.86
C GLU A 140 -2.30 -29.27 -0.73
N LEU A 141 -3.52 -28.72 -0.82
CA LEU A 141 -4.58 -28.98 0.15
C LEU A 141 -5.07 -30.42 0.01
N LYS A 142 -5.21 -31.10 1.15
CA LYS A 142 -5.76 -32.45 1.25
C LYS A 142 -7.18 -32.39 1.76
N SER A 143 -7.98 -33.38 1.35
CA SER A 143 -9.36 -33.52 1.81
C SER A 143 -9.42 -33.46 3.34
N GLY A 144 -10.28 -32.58 3.86
CA GLY A 144 -10.44 -32.41 5.31
C GLY A 144 -9.47 -31.44 5.97
N ASP A 145 -8.46 -30.91 5.26
CA ASP A 145 -7.64 -29.81 5.78
C ASP A 145 -8.55 -28.67 6.24
N VAL A 146 -8.36 -28.20 7.46
CA VAL A 146 -9.25 -27.20 8.07
C VAL A 146 -8.76 -25.80 7.75
N GLY A 147 -9.56 -25.08 6.99
CA GLY A 147 -9.38 -23.67 6.69
C GLY A 147 -10.12 -22.79 7.70
N ILE A 148 -9.64 -21.55 7.83
CA ILE A 148 -10.19 -20.52 8.70
C ILE A 148 -10.68 -19.34 7.87
N VAL A 149 -11.91 -18.92 8.14
CA VAL A 149 -12.50 -17.65 7.70
C VAL A 149 -12.86 -16.84 8.94
N ALA A 150 -12.52 -15.56 8.94
CA ALA A 150 -12.96 -14.60 9.95
C ALA A 150 -13.92 -13.61 9.31
N GLY A 151 -15.07 -13.36 9.95
CA GLY A 151 -16.08 -12.45 9.43
C GLY A 151 -17.23 -12.17 10.39
N PHE A 152 -18.08 -11.24 9.99
CA PHE A 152 -19.32 -10.86 10.69
C PHE A 152 -20.57 -11.44 10.01
N GLY A 153 -20.41 -12.53 9.26
CA GLY A 153 -21.53 -13.21 8.63
C GLY A 153 -22.54 -13.76 9.62
N ILE A 154 -23.79 -13.87 9.17
CA ILE A 154 -24.88 -14.39 9.98
C ILE A 154 -24.60 -15.85 10.37
N ILE A 155 -24.51 -16.12 11.68
CA ILE A 155 -24.20 -17.45 12.23
C ILE A 155 -25.37 -18.44 12.05
N LYS A 156 -26.61 -17.94 12.11
CA LYS A 156 -27.83 -18.75 11.96
C LYS A 156 -28.86 -18.01 11.11
N PRO A 157 -29.46 -18.69 10.11
CA PRO A 157 -30.53 -18.10 9.30
C PRO A 157 -31.63 -17.45 10.15
N GLY A 158 -31.89 -16.16 9.94
CA GLY A 158 -32.93 -15.40 10.65
C GLY A 158 -32.48 -14.69 11.93
N ASN A 159 -31.20 -14.77 12.30
CA ASN A 159 -30.62 -13.97 13.38
C ASN A 159 -29.91 -12.72 12.84
N ASP A 160 -29.74 -11.73 13.72
CA ASP A 160 -28.87 -10.59 13.45
C ASP A 160 -27.41 -11.04 13.29
N PRO A 161 -26.63 -10.36 12.42
CA PRO A 161 -25.19 -10.52 12.34
C PRO A 161 -24.53 -10.35 13.73
N PRO A 162 -23.48 -11.11 14.04
CA PRO A 162 -22.80 -10.96 15.32
C PRO A 162 -22.17 -9.57 15.45
N ASP A 163 -22.27 -9.00 16.65
CA ASP A 163 -21.63 -7.71 17.00
C ASP A 163 -20.10 -7.84 17.05
N LYS A 164 -19.60 -8.97 17.55
CA LYS A 164 -18.17 -9.30 17.65
C LYS A 164 -17.77 -10.34 16.60
N LEU A 165 -16.61 -10.13 15.98
CA LEU A 165 -16.03 -10.96 14.92
C LEU A 165 -16.08 -12.44 15.30
N LYS A 166 -16.34 -13.31 14.33
CA LYS A 166 -16.39 -14.76 14.53
C LYS A 166 -15.43 -15.47 13.60
N LEU A 167 -15.04 -16.66 14.03
CA LEU A 167 -14.27 -17.60 13.23
C LEU A 167 -15.15 -18.74 12.77
N LEU A 168 -14.89 -19.16 11.55
CA LEU A 168 -15.49 -20.31 10.93
C LEU A 168 -14.38 -21.25 10.47
N GLU A 169 -14.36 -22.42 11.08
CA GLU A 169 -13.48 -23.53 10.72
C GLU A 169 -14.21 -24.41 9.71
N ILE A 170 -13.65 -24.52 8.51
CA ILE A 170 -14.29 -25.19 7.38
C ILE A 170 -13.27 -26.09 6.66
N PRO A 171 -13.60 -27.38 6.42
CA PRO A 171 -12.70 -28.28 5.73
C PRO A 171 -12.72 -28.05 4.22
N TYR A 172 -11.54 -28.18 3.61
CA TYR A 172 -11.38 -28.25 2.17
C TYR A 172 -12.05 -29.51 1.61
N LYS A 173 -12.75 -29.33 0.47
CA LYS A 173 -13.39 -30.40 -0.28
C LYS A 173 -12.73 -30.52 -1.66
N PRO A 174 -12.11 -31.67 -1.98
CA PRO A 174 -11.61 -31.93 -3.32
C PRO A 174 -12.73 -31.78 -4.36
N GLU A 175 -12.37 -31.36 -5.57
CA GLU A 175 -13.32 -31.05 -6.65
C GLU A 175 -14.35 -32.17 -6.87
N ALA A 176 -13.91 -33.42 -7.05
CA ALA A 176 -14.82 -34.54 -7.27
C ALA A 176 -15.88 -34.67 -6.16
N THR A 177 -15.45 -34.66 -4.90
CA THR A 177 -16.36 -34.72 -3.74
C THR A 177 -17.29 -33.51 -3.68
N CYS A 178 -16.78 -32.32 -3.97
CA CYS A 178 -17.61 -31.12 -3.97
C CYS A 178 -18.68 -31.17 -5.08
N LEU A 179 -18.32 -31.63 -6.28
CA LEU A 179 -19.26 -31.75 -7.40
C LEU A 179 -20.38 -32.76 -7.10
N ASP A 180 -20.08 -33.81 -6.34
CA ASP A 180 -21.08 -34.80 -5.91
C ASP A 180 -21.98 -34.27 -4.77
N GLU A 181 -21.43 -33.48 -3.85
CA GLU A 181 -22.17 -32.94 -2.69
C GLU A 181 -23.02 -31.70 -3.04
N LEU A 182 -22.66 -30.92 -4.07
CA LEU A 182 -23.38 -29.70 -4.46
C LEU A 182 -24.73 -30.00 -5.16
N PRO A 183 -25.78 -29.18 -4.92
CA PRO A 183 -27.05 -29.33 -5.64
C PRO A 183 -26.82 -29.19 -7.15
N GLN A 184 -27.35 -30.11 -7.92
CA GLN A 184 -27.00 -30.29 -9.34
C GLN A 184 -27.19 -29.00 -10.16
N ASP A 185 -28.33 -28.32 -10.00
CA ASP A 185 -28.63 -27.09 -10.74
C ASP A 185 -27.71 -25.94 -10.34
N TRP A 186 -27.44 -25.80 -9.04
CA TRP A 186 -26.56 -24.76 -8.51
C TRP A 186 -25.11 -24.97 -8.94
N ARG A 187 -24.63 -26.22 -8.88
CA ARG A 187 -23.30 -26.61 -9.37
C ARG A 187 -23.14 -26.30 -10.85
N LYS A 188 -24.12 -26.69 -11.68
CA LYS A 188 -24.09 -26.45 -13.14
C LYS A 188 -23.99 -24.97 -13.47
N GLN A 189 -24.58 -24.12 -12.62
CA GLN A 189 -24.54 -22.68 -12.81
C GLN A 189 -23.25 -22.04 -12.29
N TYR A 190 -22.81 -22.37 -11.08
CA TYR A 190 -21.82 -21.57 -10.33
C TYR A 190 -20.46 -22.22 -10.13
N TYR A 191 -20.30 -23.52 -10.41
CA TYR A 191 -19.01 -24.19 -10.29
C TYR A 191 -18.15 -23.92 -11.53
N THR A 192 -17.44 -22.78 -11.52
CA THR A 192 -16.48 -22.39 -12.57
C THR A 192 -15.07 -22.95 -12.28
N PRO A 193 -14.17 -23.04 -13.29
CA PRO A 193 -12.81 -23.59 -13.10
C PRO A 193 -11.94 -22.85 -12.06
N ASP A 194 -12.28 -21.60 -11.74
CA ASP A 194 -11.58 -20.80 -10.74
C ASP A 194 -12.18 -20.95 -9.32
N LYS A 195 -13.03 -21.95 -9.07
CA LYS A 195 -13.61 -22.20 -7.75
C LYS A 195 -12.79 -23.19 -6.93
N LEU A 196 -12.70 -22.87 -5.65
CA LEU A 196 -12.29 -23.75 -4.58
C LEU A 196 -13.51 -24.04 -3.71
N CYS A 197 -13.66 -25.28 -3.29
CA CYS A 197 -14.79 -25.72 -2.49
C CYS A 197 -14.38 -26.03 -1.06
N ALA A 198 -15.16 -25.52 -0.11
CA ALA A 198 -14.96 -25.83 1.29
C ALA A 198 -16.31 -25.76 2.02
N GLY A 199 -16.52 -26.66 2.97
CA GLY A 199 -17.75 -26.63 3.75
C GLY A 199 -17.97 -27.87 4.58
N LEU A 200 -18.93 -27.74 5.50
CA LEU A 200 -19.37 -28.79 6.38
C LEU A 200 -20.74 -29.31 5.91
N TYR A 201 -20.72 -30.19 4.91
CA TYR A 201 -21.92 -30.86 4.44
C TYR A 201 -22.63 -31.59 5.59
N ASN A 202 -23.90 -31.27 5.82
CA ASN A 202 -24.74 -31.80 6.90
C ASN A 202 -24.28 -31.55 8.35
N GLN A 203 -23.47 -30.51 8.63
CA GLN A 203 -23.03 -30.22 10.02
C GLN A 203 -23.36 -28.78 10.49
N SER A 204 -24.38 -28.15 9.89
CA SER A 204 -24.98 -26.89 10.37
C SER A 204 -24.02 -25.70 10.52
N LYS A 205 -23.02 -25.58 9.63
CA LYS A 205 -22.06 -24.46 9.59
C LYS A 205 -21.70 -24.15 8.14
N SER A 206 -21.89 -22.90 7.72
CA SER A 206 -21.50 -22.42 6.38
C SER A 206 -21.26 -20.92 6.44
N ILE A 207 -20.57 -20.39 5.42
CA ILE A 207 -20.48 -18.93 5.23
C ILE A 207 -21.88 -18.36 4.99
N CYS A 208 -22.07 -17.07 5.28
CA CYS A 208 -23.34 -16.42 5.06
C CYS A 208 -23.19 -14.95 4.64
N VAL A 209 -24.33 -14.27 4.50
CA VAL A 209 -24.38 -12.82 4.20
C VAL A 209 -23.52 -12.07 5.22
N GLY A 210 -22.54 -11.31 4.73
CA GLY A 210 -21.56 -10.58 5.55
C GLY A 210 -20.15 -11.16 5.52
N ASP A 211 -19.96 -12.41 5.09
CA ASP A 211 -18.61 -13.00 4.95
C ASP A 211 -17.97 -12.77 3.58
N GLY A 212 -18.72 -12.20 2.63
CA GLY A 212 -18.27 -11.95 1.25
C GLY A 212 -16.92 -11.25 1.20
N GLY A 213 -15.99 -11.73 0.38
CA GLY A 213 -14.66 -11.14 0.24
C GLY A 213 -13.64 -11.50 1.33
N ALA A 214 -14.04 -12.12 2.44
CA ALA A 214 -13.08 -12.59 3.44
C ALA A 214 -12.18 -13.70 2.89
N GLY A 215 -10.96 -13.81 3.42
CA GLY A 215 -9.99 -14.82 3.01
C GLY A 215 -10.20 -16.15 3.72
N LEU A 216 -10.21 -17.23 2.95
CA LEU A 216 -10.12 -18.61 3.44
C LEU A 216 -8.65 -19.01 3.52
N THR A 217 -8.17 -19.20 4.75
CA THR A 217 -6.75 -19.41 5.04
C THR A 217 -6.47 -20.79 5.62
N TYR A 218 -5.36 -21.41 5.20
CA TYR A 218 -4.92 -22.72 5.68
C TYR A 218 -3.54 -22.63 6.29
N LYS A 219 -3.30 -23.42 7.34
CA LYS A 219 -2.00 -23.48 8.01
C LYS A 219 -1.08 -24.49 7.32
N ASN A 220 0.10 -24.05 6.93
CA ASN A 220 1.17 -24.94 6.49
C ASN A 220 1.77 -25.68 7.69
N PRO A 221 1.72 -27.02 7.75
CA PRO A 221 2.32 -27.77 8.85
C PRO A 221 3.86 -27.71 8.86
N GLN A 222 4.51 -27.45 7.71
CA GLN A 222 5.97 -27.43 7.60
C GLN A 222 6.58 -26.16 8.19
N ASN A 223 6.00 -24.99 7.90
CA ASN A 223 6.54 -23.69 8.33
C ASN A 223 5.65 -22.95 9.35
N GLN A 224 4.51 -23.55 9.71
CA GLN A 224 3.55 -23.03 10.69
C GLN A 224 2.91 -21.68 10.32
N ARG A 225 2.99 -21.25 9.05
CA ARG A 225 2.36 -20.02 8.54
C ARG A 225 1.03 -20.31 7.87
N TYR A 226 0.17 -19.30 7.85
CA TYR A 226 -1.10 -19.31 7.15
C TYR A 226 -1.00 -18.70 5.76
N TYR A 227 -1.65 -19.34 4.81
CA TYR A 227 -1.72 -18.94 3.41
C TYR A 227 -3.18 -18.74 3.02
N VAL A 228 -3.49 -17.73 2.20
CA VAL A 228 -4.83 -17.54 1.64
C VAL A 228 -5.00 -18.38 0.38
N HIS A 229 -5.96 -19.32 0.40
CA HIS A 229 -6.26 -20.22 -0.72
C HIS A 229 -7.57 -19.86 -1.43
N GLY A 230 -8.50 -19.22 -0.72
CA GLY A 230 -9.79 -18.83 -1.26
C GLY A 230 -10.19 -17.43 -0.85
N VAL A 231 -11.05 -16.81 -1.64
CA VAL A 231 -11.82 -15.60 -1.26
C VAL A 231 -13.29 -15.99 -1.23
N VAL A 232 -14.01 -15.67 -0.15
CA VAL A 232 -15.45 -15.97 -0.01
C VAL A 232 -16.22 -15.34 -1.17
N SER A 233 -16.88 -16.17 -1.99
CA SER A 233 -17.56 -15.74 -3.22
C SER A 233 -19.05 -16.08 -3.18
N LEU A 234 -19.41 -17.37 -3.08
CA LEU A 234 -20.80 -17.82 -3.17
C LEU A 234 -21.12 -18.89 -2.12
N GLY A 235 -22.17 -18.63 -1.33
CA GLY A 235 -22.84 -19.64 -0.50
C GLY A 235 -24.15 -20.10 -1.16
N HIS A 236 -24.49 -21.38 -1.00
CA HIS A 236 -25.82 -21.85 -1.42
C HIS A 236 -26.89 -21.26 -0.50
N ALA A 237 -28.00 -20.78 -1.07
CA ALA A 237 -29.11 -20.20 -0.32
C ALA A 237 -30.44 -20.90 -0.68
N ILE A 238 -31.31 -21.07 0.33
CA ILE A 238 -32.67 -21.57 0.18
C ILE A 238 -33.61 -20.51 0.75
N GLU A 239 -34.61 -20.08 -0.02
CA GLU A 239 -35.58 -19.04 0.38
C GLU A 239 -34.91 -17.75 0.88
N GLY A 240 -33.84 -17.33 0.21
CA GLY A 240 -33.08 -16.12 0.57
C GLY A 240 -32.24 -16.24 1.85
N LYS A 241 -32.16 -17.43 2.44
CA LYS A 241 -31.38 -17.72 3.66
C LYS A 241 -30.21 -18.66 3.35
N CYS A 242 -29.11 -18.50 4.06
CA CYS A 242 -27.92 -19.34 3.88
C CYS A 242 -28.23 -20.81 4.19
N ASN A 243 -27.88 -21.70 3.26
CA ASN A 243 -28.00 -23.13 3.45
C ASN A 243 -26.78 -23.64 4.24
N ILE A 244 -26.92 -23.70 5.57
CA ILE A 244 -25.87 -24.15 6.49
C ILE A 244 -25.53 -25.65 6.40
N GLN A 245 -26.25 -26.41 5.57
CA GLN A 245 -25.97 -27.82 5.33
C GLN A 245 -25.16 -28.06 4.05
N GLN A 246 -24.80 -26.99 3.32
CA GLN A 246 -24.17 -27.09 2.01
C GLN A 246 -22.76 -26.53 1.97
N ASN A 247 -21.94 -27.12 1.09
CA ASN A 247 -20.64 -26.56 0.72
C ASN A 247 -20.79 -25.18 0.08
N SER A 248 -19.72 -24.39 0.20
CA SER A 248 -19.63 -23.06 -0.38
C SER A 248 -18.46 -22.95 -1.35
N LEU A 249 -18.57 -22.01 -2.27
CA LEU A 249 -17.59 -21.76 -3.31
C LEU A 249 -16.82 -20.48 -3.01
N TYR A 250 -15.50 -20.62 -3.11
CA TYR A 250 -14.52 -19.57 -2.89
C TYR A 250 -13.79 -19.34 -4.21
N THR A 251 -13.40 -18.11 -4.52
CA THR A 251 -12.53 -17.85 -5.66
C THR A 251 -11.12 -18.35 -5.33
N ASN A 252 -10.59 -19.27 -6.13
CA ASN A 252 -9.31 -19.91 -5.93
C ASN A 252 -8.17 -18.91 -6.16
N VAL A 253 -7.46 -18.56 -5.09
CA VAL A 253 -6.37 -17.57 -5.14
C VAL A 253 -5.23 -18.02 -6.05
N LYS A 254 -4.92 -19.32 -6.07
CA LYS A 254 -3.87 -19.88 -6.94
C LYS A 254 -4.20 -19.69 -8.42
N PHE A 255 -5.47 -19.83 -8.80
CA PHE A 255 -5.93 -19.61 -10.17
C PHE A 255 -5.68 -18.16 -10.64
N HIS A 256 -5.63 -17.21 -9.70
CA HIS A 256 -5.44 -15.77 -9.95
C HIS A 256 -4.05 -15.27 -9.51
N SER A 257 -3.07 -16.15 -9.37
CA SER A 257 -1.70 -15.78 -8.92
C SER A 257 -1.10 -14.66 -9.76
N ASP A 258 -1.16 -14.75 -11.09
CA ASP A 258 -0.63 -13.72 -12.01
C ASP A 258 -1.31 -12.35 -11.84
N PHE A 259 -2.60 -12.34 -11.51
CA PHE A 259 -3.32 -11.11 -11.24
C PHE A 259 -2.82 -10.46 -9.95
N ILE A 260 -2.67 -11.25 -8.88
CA ILE A 260 -2.24 -10.80 -7.56
C ILE A 260 -0.76 -10.39 -7.57
N SER A 261 0.11 -11.21 -8.14
CA SER A 261 1.56 -10.95 -8.25
C SER A 261 1.85 -9.65 -9.00
N ARG A 262 1.08 -9.33 -10.05
CA ARG A 262 1.20 -8.02 -10.72
C ARG A 262 0.93 -6.86 -9.77
N GLN A 263 -0.08 -6.96 -8.89
CA GLN A 263 -0.39 -5.87 -7.96
C GLN A 263 0.67 -5.73 -6.86
N LEU A 264 1.20 -6.87 -6.39
CA LEU A 264 2.32 -6.89 -5.45
C LEU A 264 3.58 -6.29 -6.08
N ASN A 265 3.89 -6.64 -7.33
CA ASN A 265 5.04 -6.10 -8.05
C ASN A 265 4.86 -4.61 -8.40
N ASP A 266 3.63 -4.18 -8.69
CA ASP A 266 3.31 -2.76 -8.91
C ASP A 266 3.45 -1.93 -7.62
N LEU A 267 3.33 -2.53 -6.42
CA LEU A 267 3.73 -1.88 -5.17
C LEU A 267 5.24 -1.87 -4.97
N LEU A 268 5.93 -2.90 -5.47
CA LEU A 268 7.38 -2.97 -5.46
C LEU A 268 8.01 -2.03 -6.50
N LYS A 269 7.22 -1.23 -7.24
CA LYS A 269 7.60 -0.29 -8.32
C LYS A 269 9.09 -0.03 -8.29
N GLU A 270 9.79 -0.79 -9.10
CA GLU A 270 11.23 -0.76 -9.16
C GLU A 270 11.66 0.52 -9.88
N CYS A 271 12.69 1.17 -9.35
CA CYS A 271 13.34 2.30 -9.96
C CYS A 271 14.80 1.94 -10.23
N VAL A 272 15.23 2.20 -11.46
CA VAL A 272 16.64 2.12 -11.84
C VAL A 272 17.30 3.41 -11.37
N LEU A 273 18.30 3.29 -10.49
CA LEU A 273 19.00 4.45 -9.94
C LEU A 273 19.60 5.30 -11.07
N PRO A 274 19.35 6.62 -11.08
CA PRO A 274 19.77 7.50 -12.17
C PRO A 274 21.30 7.68 -12.21
N PRO A 275 21.87 8.15 -13.33
CA PRO A 275 23.26 8.62 -13.34
C PRO A 275 23.48 9.72 -12.29
N TYR A 276 24.73 9.92 -11.90
CA TYR A 276 25.08 11.02 -11.00
C TYR A 276 24.84 12.38 -11.69
N PRO A 277 24.37 13.41 -10.95
CA PRO A 277 24.25 14.76 -11.50
C PRO A 277 25.63 15.32 -11.85
N GLU A 278 25.70 16.19 -12.86
CA GLU A 278 26.95 16.85 -13.22
C GLU A 278 27.50 17.66 -12.03
N ASN A 279 28.78 17.50 -11.72
CA ASN A 279 29.43 18.12 -10.55
C ASN A 279 28.79 17.77 -9.19
N GLY A 280 28.13 16.61 -9.09
CA GLY A 280 27.58 16.12 -7.82
C GLY A 280 27.51 14.61 -7.75
N LYS A 281 26.94 14.13 -6.64
CA LYS A 281 26.73 12.72 -6.36
C LYS A 281 25.51 12.55 -5.46
N TRP A 282 24.74 11.48 -5.68
CA TRP A 282 23.73 11.03 -4.75
C TRP A 282 24.20 9.81 -3.96
N THR A 283 23.64 9.62 -2.78
CA THR A 283 23.85 8.47 -1.89
C THR A 283 22.52 7.91 -1.42
N VAL A 284 22.49 6.62 -1.12
CA VAL A 284 21.36 5.96 -0.46
C VAL A 284 21.77 5.71 0.99
N GLU A 285 20.89 6.03 1.93
CA GLU A 285 21.21 5.90 3.35
C GLU A 285 21.49 4.43 3.70
N ASN A 286 22.59 4.18 4.41
CA ASN A 286 23.01 2.86 4.89
C ASN A 286 23.25 1.79 3.81
N GLU A 287 23.35 2.18 2.53
CA GLU A 287 23.58 1.24 1.43
C GLU A 287 24.62 1.74 0.42
N HIS A 288 25.47 0.83 -0.06
CA HIS A 288 26.33 1.09 -1.20
C HIS A 288 25.61 0.69 -2.49
N LYS A 289 25.14 1.70 -3.23
CA LYS A 289 24.46 1.54 -4.53
C LYS A 289 25.15 2.34 -5.62
N ASN A 290 25.02 1.88 -6.85
CA ASN A 290 25.57 2.49 -8.06
C ASN A 290 24.46 2.88 -9.04
N PRO A 291 24.70 3.88 -9.91
CA PRO A 291 23.82 4.14 -11.04
C PRO A 291 23.55 2.88 -11.85
N GLY A 292 22.28 2.65 -12.19
CA GLY A 292 21.83 1.44 -12.87
C GLY A 292 21.35 0.31 -11.94
N ASP A 293 21.64 0.36 -10.63
CA ASP A 293 21.08 -0.61 -9.69
C ASP A 293 19.56 -0.43 -9.56
N VAL A 294 18.84 -1.54 -9.35
CA VAL A 294 17.39 -1.53 -9.14
C VAL A 294 17.07 -1.43 -7.66
N VAL A 295 16.20 -0.48 -7.30
CA VAL A 295 15.74 -0.21 -5.93
C VAL A 295 14.23 0.06 -5.89
N SER A 296 13.63 0.19 -4.70
CA SER A 296 12.25 0.68 -4.58
C SER A 296 12.12 2.10 -5.14
N SER A 297 11.02 2.39 -5.83
CA SER A 297 10.63 3.74 -6.29
C SER A 297 10.62 4.78 -5.18
N GLU A 298 10.29 4.35 -3.96
CA GLU A 298 10.25 5.19 -2.76
C GLU A 298 11.63 5.44 -2.14
N THR A 299 12.70 4.79 -2.63
CA THR A 299 14.07 4.98 -2.13
C THR A 299 14.48 6.45 -2.25
N VAL A 300 14.92 7.01 -1.12
CA VAL A 300 15.36 8.41 -1.03
C VAL A 300 16.84 8.52 -1.36
N LEU A 301 17.15 9.34 -2.35
CA LEU A 301 18.50 9.70 -2.77
C LEU A 301 18.89 11.02 -2.11
N SER A 302 19.96 11.00 -1.32
CA SER A 302 20.58 12.19 -0.73
C SER A 302 21.63 12.75 -1.68
N VAL A 303 21.35 13.88 -2.31
CA VAL A 303 22.15 14.55 -3.32
C VAL A 303 23.11 15.55 -2.68
N SER A 304 24.34 15.54 -3.15
CA SER A 304 25.42 16.43 -2.72
C SER A 304 26.18 16.95 -3.93
N CYS A 305 26.77 18.14 -3.81
CA CYS A 305 27.57 18.74 -4.86
C CYS A 305 29.06 18.66 -4.53
N ASN A 306 29.89 18.64 -5.57
CA ASN A 306 31.34 18.71 -5.45
C ASN A 306 31.76 20.08 -4.87
N SER A 307 32.98 20.16 -4.33
CA SER A 307 33.53 21.43 -3.84
C SER A 307 33.48 22.52 -4.90
N GLY A 308 32.99 23.72 -4.52
CA GLY A 308 32.77 24.84 -5.43
C GLY A 308 31.41 24.87 -6.13
N TYR A 309 30.47 23.99 -5.74
CA TYR A 309 29.11 23.96 -6.27
C TYR A 309 28.06 23.90 -5.15
N LYS A 310 26.85 24.40 -5.43
CA LYS A 310 25.67 24.39 -4.54
C LYS A 310 24.48 23.77 -5.25
N LEU A 311 23.61 23.09 -4.49
CA LEU A 311 22.35 22.58 -5.04
C LEU A 311 21.46 23.73 -5.52
N SER A 312 20.78 23.54 -6.66
CA SER A 312 19.82 24.51 -7.20
C SER A 312 18.54 24.66 -6.36
N THR A 313 18.35 23.82 -5.35
CA THR A 313 17.23 23.86 -4.41
C THR A 313 17.71 23.59 -2.99
N ASP A 314 16.94 24.04 -1.99
CA ASP A 314 17.21 23.78 -0.58
C ASP A 314 16.97 22.30 -0.18
N LYS A 315 16.30 21.51 -1.05
CA LYS A 315 16.02 20.10 -0.80
C LYS A 315 17.17 19.23 -1.32
N ALA A 316 17.93 18.66 -0.39
CA ALA A 316 19.03 17.73 -0.69
C ALA A 316 18.57 16.28 -0.92
N THR A 317 17.27 15.98 -0.89
CA THR A 317 16.75 14.62 -0.99
C THR A 317 15.68 14.50 -2.08
N ILE A 318 15.70 13.42 -2.85
CA ILE A 318 14.70 13.13 -3.88
C ILE A 318 14.37 11.63 -3.90
N LYS A 319 13.12 11.27 -4.20
CA LYS A 319 12.76 9.86 -4.42
C LYS A 319 13.26 9.38 -5.78
N CYS A 320 13.58 8.09 -5.87
CA CYS A 320 14.10 7.50 -7.10
C CYS A 320 13.13 7.65 -8.28
N ASP A 321 11.83 7.45 -8.06
CA ASP A 321 10.79 7.64 -9.09
C ASP A 321 10.64 9.08 -9.59
N LEU A 322 11.11 10.05 -8.79
CA LEU A 322 11.18 11.47 -9.12
C LEU A 322 12.55 11.90 -9.62
N SER A 323 13.46 10.97 -9.95
CA SER A 323 14.82 11.27 -10.42
C SER A 323 14.90 12.18 -11.65
N TYR A 324 13.84 12.27 -12.44
CA TYR A 324 13.74 13.23 -13.54
C TYR A 324 13.70 14.70 -13.08
N LEU A 325 13.41 14.96 -11.81
CA LEU A 325 13.44 16.28 -11.16
C LEU A 325 14.71 16.50 -10.31
N MET A 326 15.76 15.69 -10.53
CA MET A 326 17.01 15.77 -9.75
C MET A 326 17.55 17.21 -9.72
N PRO A 327 17.86 17.76 -8.54
CA PRO A 327 18.47 19.08 -8.44
C PRO A 327 19.86 19.07 -9.11
N SER A 328 20.18 20.18 -9.77
CA SER A 328 21.47 20.41 -10.41
C SER A 328 22.46 21.06 -9.45
N CYS A 329 23.76 20.84 -9.68
CA CYS A 329 24.83 21.52 -8.96
C CYS A 329 25.27 22.78 -9.71
N GLU A 330 24.93 23.94 -9.17
CA GLU A 330 25.25 25.26 -9.70
C GLU A 330 26.62 25.72 -9.19
N LYS A 331 27.47 26.23 -10.09
CA LYS A 331 28.83 26.65 -9.74
C LYS A 331 28.81 27.91 -8.89
N LEU A 332 29.52 27.88 -7.77
CA LEU A 332 29.66 29.02 -6.88
C LEU A 332 30.57 30.08 -7.49
N CYS A 333 30.21 31.34 -7.29
CA CYS A 333 31.10 32.46 -7.48
C CYS A 333 32.03 32.61 -6.27
N PRO A 334 33.30 33.03 -6.48
CA PRO A 334 34.24 33.19 -5.40
C PRO A 334 33.76 34.28 -4.43
N ALA A 335 33.80 33.98 -3.13
CA ALA A 335 33.51 34.97 -2.10
C ALA A 335 34.51 36.14 -2.20
N ARG A 336 34.00 37.37 -2.19
CA ARG A 336 34.82 38.59 -2.24
C ARG A 336 34.66 39.36 -0.95
N THR A 337 35.60 39.17 -0.03
CA THR A 337 35.67 39.90 1.24
C THR A 337 37.01 40.63 1.32
N LYS A 338 37.00 41.95 1.04
CA LYS A 338 38.15 42.83 1.32
C LYS A 338 37.82 43.68 2.55
N SER A 339 38.80 43.86 3.43
CA SER A 339 38.65 44.60 4.69
C SER A 339 38.26 46.08 4.53
N SER A 340 38.49 46.65 3.34
CA SER A 340 38.20 48.05 3.03
C SER A 340 36.81 48.32 2.45
N VAL A 341 35.96 47.29 2.27
CA VAL A 341 34.65 47.42 1.62
C VAL A 341 33.57 46.65 2.38
N THR A 342 32.34 47.16 2.37
CA THR A 342 31.18 46.41 2.85
C THR A 342 30.50 45.76 1.66
N VAL A 343 30.28 44.44 1.71
CA VAL A 343 29.71 43.65 0.60
C VAL A 343 28.38 43.05 1.02
N GLN A 344 27.42 43.04 0.10
CA GLN A 344 26.12 42.39 0.26
C GLN A 344 25.79 41.58 -0.99
N CYS A 345 25.31 40.35 -0.80
CA CYS A 345 24.92 39.47 -1.90
C CYS A 345 23.43 39.15 -1.87
N PHE A 346 22.86 39.03 -3.06
CA PHE A 346 21.46 38.73 -3.31
C PHE A 346 21.34 37.61 -4.34
N ASP A 347 20.39 36.71 -4.13
CA ASP A 347 20.07 35.67 -5.11
C ASP A 347 19.33 36.24 -6.34
N LYS A 348 19.02 35.37 -7.31
CA LYS A 348 18.25 35.70 -8.51
C LYS A 348 16.86 36.29 -8.25
N ASN A 349 16.30 36.09 -7.04
CA ASN A 349 15.01 36.59 -6.60
C ASN A 349 15.14 37.83 -5.69
N GLN A 350 16.33 38.44 -5.63
CA GLN A 350 16.64 39.59 -4.77
C GLN A 350 16.55 39.32 -3.27
N LYS A 351 16.58 38.06 -2.83
CA LYS A 351 16.68 37.71 -1.42
C LYS A 351 18.14 37.81 -0.99
N ARG A 352 18.39 38.45 0.16
CA ARG A 352 19.74 38.54 0.74
C ARG A 352 20.26 37.15 1.11
N ILE A 353 21.49 36.85 0.69
CA ILE A 353 22.21 35.59 0.93
C ILE A 353 23.62 35.87 1.45
N ASP A 354 24.29 34.85 1.98
CA ASP A 354 25.73 34.92 2.18
C ASP A 354 26.45 34.91 0.82
N CYS A 355 27.57 35.62 0.73
CA CYS A 355 28.30 35.81 -0.52
C CYS A 355 29.06 34.56 -0.97
N ASP A 356 29.34 33.63 -0.06
CA ASP A 356 29.87 32.31 -0.36
C ASP A 356 28.82 31.35 -0.95
N GLU A 357 27.53 31.70 -0.85
CA GLU A 357 26.41 30.99 -1.45
C GLU A 357 26.02 31.51 -2.84
N ALA A 358 26.71 32.52 -3.36
CA ALA A 358 26.39 33.15 -4.64
C ALA A 358 26.63 32.19 -5.81
N VAL A 359 25.60 32.00 -6.63
CA VAL A 359 25.59 31.20 -7.87
C VAL A 359 25.23 32.06 -9.08
N ASP A 360 25.24 31.48 -10.28
CA ASP A 360 24.86 32.16 -11.53
C ASP A 360 23.56 32.98 -11.38
N GLY A 361 23.60 34.24 -11.82
CA GLY A 361 22.50 35.20 -11.67
C GLY A 361 22.44 35.95 -10.34
N SER A 362 23.24 35.56 -9.34
CA SER A 362 23.35 36.30 -8.07
C SER A 362 23.98 37.68 -8.28
N ILE A 363 23.63 38.63 -7.43
CA ILE A 363 24.11 40.00 -7.49
C ILE A 363 24.92 40.30 -6.23
N LEU A 364 26.09 40.89 -6.41
CA LEU A 364 26.92 41.45 -5.35
C LEU A 364 26.92 42.96 -5.47
N THR A 365 26.62 43.64 -4.37
CA THR A 365 26.74 45.09 -4.24
C THR A 365 27.77 45.43 -3.17
N TYR A 366 28.57 46.47 -3.40
CA TYR A 366 29.52 46.94 -2.38
C TYR A 366 29.45 48.45 -2.16
N SER A 367 29.80 48.86 -0.94
CA SER A 367 29.88 50.26 -0.54
C SER A 367 31.20 50.56 0.16
N CYS A 368 31.68 51.80 -0.03
CA CYS A 368 32.90 52.28 0.59
C CYS A 368 32.66 52.82 2.01
N PRO A 369 33.68 52.76 2.89
CA PRO A 369 33.66 53.43 4.17
C PRO A 369 33.52 54.96 4.01
N PRO A 370 33.16 55.69 5.08
CA PRO A 370 33.12 57.15 5.04
C PRO A 370 34.44 57.74 4.51
N LEU A 371 34.33 58.83 3.74
CA LEU A 371 35.45 59.53 3.07
C LEU A 371 36.15 58.78 1.94
N HIS A 372 35.69 57.58 1.55
CA HIS A 372 36.22 56.83 0.41
C HIS A 372 35.17 56.71 -0.68
N ASN A 373 35.60 56.68 -1.94
CA ASN A 373 34.71 56.49 -3.09
C ASN A 373 35.14 55.29 -3.95
N PRO A 374 34.18 54.60 -4.62
CA PRO A 374 34.51 53.64 -5.65
C PRO A 374 35.36 54.30 -6.75
N PRO A 375 36.32 53.60 -7.36
CA PRO A 375 37.08 54.13 -8.49
C PRO A 375 36.16 54.61 -9.61
N PHE A 376 36.52 55.74 -10.23
CA PHE A 376 35.70 56.37 -11.28
C PHE A 376 35.44 55.40 -12.45
N GLY A 377 34.17 55.20 -12.78
CA GLY A 377 33.75 54.32 -13.88
C GLY A 377 33.63 52.84 -13.52
N LEU A 378 33.80 52.44 -12.25
CA LEU A 378 33.49 51.09 -11.80
C LEU A 378 32.05 50.96 -11.33
N ASP A 379 31.38 49.90 -11.80
CA ASP A 379 30.09 49.50 -11.28
C ASP A 379 30.22 48.99 -9.84
N THR A 380 29.30 49.45 -8.98
CA THR A 380 29.17 48.97 -7.60
C THR A 380 28.29 47.71 -7.49
N VAL A 381 27.80 47.22 -8.63
CA VAL A 381 26.92 46.06 -8.76
C VAL A 381 27.57 45.07 -9.71
N LEU A 382 27.88 43.88 -9.20
CA LEU A 382 28.47 42.78 -9.96
C LEU A 382 27.47 41.63 -10.08
N ARG A 383 27.49 40.91 -11.20
CA ARG A 383 26.67 39.72 -11.42
C ARG A 383 27.55 38.49 -11.49
N CYS A 384 27.11 37.43 -10.84
CA CYS A 384 27.72 36.12 -10.98
C CYS A 384 27.28 35.52 -12.32
N VAL A 385 28.24 35.25 -13.21
CA VAL A 385 28.02 34.64 -14.53
C VAL A 385 28.92 33.41 -14.65
N LYS A 386 28.31 32.23 -14.75
CA LYS A 386 28.96 30.92 -14.88
C LYS A 386 30.06 30.66 -13.83
N GLY A 387 29.82 31.10 -12.59
CA GLY A 387 30.74 30.94 -11.46
C GLY A 387 31.89 31.95 -11.42
N ALA A 388 31.80 33.06 -12.16
CA ALA A 388 32.71 34.19 -12.06
C ALA A 388 31.94 35.51 -11.98
N TRP A 389 32.45 36.48 -11.21
CA TRP A 389 31.87 37.83 -11.20
C TRP A 389 32.23 38.56 -12.50
N ASP A 390 31.28 39.26 -13.09
CA ASP A 390 31.40 39.99 -14.36
C ASP A 390 32.21 41.30 -14.29
N GLY A 391 32.78 41.61 -13.13
CA GLY A 391 33.60 42.80 -12.93
C GLY A 391 34.78 42.58 -11.98
N PRO A 392 35.65 43.61 -11.87
CA PRO A 392 36.84 43.55 -11.03
C PRO A 392 36.48 43.45 -9.55
N ASP A 393 37.45 43.09 -8.72
CA ASP A 393 37.24 43.02 -7.27
C ASP A 393 36.80 44.38 -6.71
N PRO A 394 35.82 44.40 -5.78
CA PRO A 394 35.45 45.59 -5.03
C PRO A 394 36.67 46.31 -4.44
N ALA A 395 36.75 47.62 -4.68
CA ALA A 395 37.83 48.48 -4.20
C ALA A 395 37.30 49.88 -3.90
N CYS A 396 37.98 50.56 -2.98
CA CYS A 396 37.68 51.94 -2.60
C CYS A 396 38.97 52.75 -2.60
N ASN A 397 38.89 53.97 -3.12
CA ASN A 397 39.97 54.94 -3.12
C ASN A 397 39.71 55.97 -2.02
N SER A 398 40.79 56.41 -1.38
CA SER A 398 40.82 57.51 -0.42
C SER A 398 40.66 58.87 -1.07
#